data_AF-A0A520H3Q0-F1
#
_entry.id   AF-A0A520H3Q0-F1
#
_cell.length_a   1.000
_cell.length_b   1.000
_cell.length_c   1.000
_cell.angle_alpha   90.00
_cell.angle_beta   90.00
_cell.angle_gamma   90.00
#
_symmetry.space_group_name_H-M   'P 1'
#
loop_
_entity.id
_entity.type
_entity.pdbx_description
1 polymer ?
#
loop_
_entity_poly.entity_id
_entity_poly.type
_entity_poly.pdbx_seq_one_letter_code
_entity_poly.pdbx_strand_id
1 'polypeptide(L)'
;AWNHVAMDQAIRDSRLEAGDISNERTGIIMGSGGPSTRVIVESAAIAREKGPKRVGPFAVPKAMSSTASATLATWFKIKGVNYSIASACATSNHCIGNAAEIIQGGRQDIIFAGGCEDLDWTLSVLFDAMGAMSSKFNATPERASRAYDANRDGFVIAGGAGVLVLEEYEHAKARGARIYGEIAGYGATSDGYDMVAPSGEGAVRCMRQAMEGLKGARIDYINPHATSTPVGDEKEIEAIREVFGRGEACPPIAATKSLTGHSLGATGVQEAIYALLMMNNGFISASAHIDELDPAFADMPILRERRDGAKLGHVLSNSFGFGGTNATLVLKNVDA
;
A
#
# COMPACT_ATOMS: atom_id res chain seq x y z
N ALA A 1 13.89 -6.22 -9.00
CA ALA A 1 15.06 -5.52 -8.42
C ALA A 1 14.65 -4.62 -7.26
N TRP A 2 13.64 -3.74 -7.42
CA TRP A 2 13.21 -2.81 -6.38
C TRP A 2 12.92 -3.44 -5.02
N ASN A 3 12.15 -4.52 -4.97
CA ASN A 3 11.77 -5.15 -3.69
C ASN A 3 12.96 -5.71 -2.91
N HIS A 4 13.97 -6.21 -3.63
CA HIS A 4 15.20 -6.67 -3.02
C HIS A 4 15.99 -5.53 -2.37
N VAL A 5 16.10 -4.39 -3.07
CA VAL A 5 16.76 -3.20 -2.53
C VAL A 5 16.00 -2.66 -1.32
N ALA A 6 14.66 -2.65 -1.35
CA ALA A 6 13.84 -2.26 -0.23
C ALA A 6 14.02 -3.21 0.98
N MET A 7 14.10 -4.52 0.75
CA MET A 7 14.37 -5.50 1.82
C MET A 7 15.77 -5.33 2.42
N ASP A 8 16.78 -5.10 1.60
CA ASP A 8 18.13 -4.75 2.07
C ASP A 8 18.13 -3.49 2.94
N GLN A 9 17.38 -2.45 2.55
CA GLN A 9 17.24 -1.23 3.35
C GLN A 9 16.54 -1.50 4.68
N ALA A 10 15.43 -2.25 4.66
CA ALA A 10 14.67 -2.60 5.85
C ALA A 10 15.51 -3.42 6.85
N ILE A 11 16.31 -4.39 6.37
CA ILE A 11 17.23 -5.17 7.20
C ILE A 11 18.32 -4.27 7.84
N ARG A 12 18.90 -3.35 7.07
CA ARG A 12 19.91 -2.43 7.60
C ARG A 12 19.32 -1.48 8.65
N ASP A 13 18.11 -0.99 8.41
CA ASP A 13 17.43 -0.07 9.32
C ASP A 13 17.00 -0.74 10.63
N SER A 14 16.50 -1.98 10.55
CA SER A 14 16.11 -2.78 11.72
C SER A 14 17.29 -3.34 12.51
N ARG A 15 18.50 -3.31 11.92
CA ARG A 15 19.74 -3.87 12.47
C ARG A 15 19.66 -5.36 12.80
N LEU A 16 18.88 -6.10 12.02
CA LEU A 16 18.81 -7.55 12.16
C LEU A 16 20.12 -8.21 11.69
N GLU A 17 20.58 -9.19 12.44
CA GLU A 17 21.73 -10.01 12.07
C GLU A 17 21.30 -11.20 11.21
N ALA A 18 22.27 -11.90 10.61
CA ALA A 18 21.98 -13.05 9.76
C ALA A 18 21.18 -14.15 10.47
N GLY A 19 21.41 -14.33 11.78
CA GLY A 19 20.66 -15.28 12.61
C GLY A 19 19.20 -14.88 12.81
N ASP A 20 18.92 -13.58 12.91
CA ASP A 20 17.55 -13.06 13.06
C ASP A 20 16.78 -13.14 11.75
N ILE A 21 17.44 -13.08 10.59
CA ILE A 21 16.79 -13.14 9.27
C ILE A 21 16.46 -14.58 8.88
N SER A 22 17.37 -15.52 9.14
CA SER A 22 17.31 -16.90 8.65
C SER A 22 17.09 -17.90 9.79
N ASN A 23 15.87 -17.94 10.32
CA ASN A 23 15.42 -18.90 11.34
C ASN A 23 13.94 -19.27 11.14
N GLU A 24 13.46 -20.27 11.87
CA GLU A 24 12.08 -20.80 11.75
C GLU A 24 10.99 -19.84 12.28
N ARG A 25 11.39 -18.85 13.08
CA ARG A 25 10.52 -17.82 13.65
C ARG A 25 10.44 -16.55 12.80
N THR A 26 11.16 -16.52 11.68
CA THR A 26 11.23 -15.38 10.77
C THR A 26 10.68 -15.74 9.41
N GLY A 27 9.68 -14.99 8.98
CA GLY A 27 8.92 -15.23 7.76
C GLY A 27 8.88 -14.05 6.81
N ILE A 28 8.18 -14.24 5.70
CA ILE A 28 7.97 -13.24 4.66
C ILE A 28 6.58 -13.37 4.05
N ILE A 29 5.88 -12.24 3.94
CA ILE A 29 4.63 -12.11 3.19
C ILE A 29 4.78 -10.90 2.28
N MET A 30 5.07 -11.16 1.01
CA MET A 30 5.45 -10.12 0.06
C MET A 30 4.65 -10.28 -1.21
N GLY A 31 3.87 -9.25 -1.58
CA GLY A 31 2.94 -9.30 -2.71
C GLY A 31 3.35 -8.44 -3.90
N SER A 32 2.69 -8.67 -5.03
CA SER A 32 2.60 -7.75 -6.16
C SER A 32 1.20 -7.88 -6.78
N GLY A 33 0.69 -6.81 -7.39
CA GLY A 33 -0.63 -6.84 -8.02
C GLY A 33 -0.62 -7.77 -9.24
N GLY A 34 0.49 -7.83 -9.96
CA GLY A 34 0.77 -8.82 -10.99
C GLY A 34 2.21 -9.32 -10.94
N PRO A 35 2.54 -10.41 -11.66
CA PRO A 35 3.92 -10.80 -11.91
C PRO A 35 4.56 -9.90 -12.96
N SER A 36 5.80 -10.19 -13.36
CA SER A 36 6.45 -9.44 -14.45
C SER A 36 5.78 -9.70 -15.81
N THR A 37 4.86 -8.82 -16.21
CA THR A 37 4.15 -8.87 -17.49
C THR A 37 5.12 -8.82 -18.67
N ARG A 38 6.19 -8.03 -18.54
CA ARG A 38 7.27 -7.94 -19.53
C ARG A 38 7.89 -9.31 -19.81
N VAL A 39 8.24 -10.06 -18.77
CA VAL A 39 8.83 -11.40 -18.93
C VAL A 39 7.86 -12.36 -19.61
N ILE A 40 6.57 -12.28 -19.29
CA ILE A 40 5.54 -13.11 -19.93
C ILE A 40 5.45 -12.80 -21.43
N VAL A 41 5.38 -11.52 -21.80
CA VAL A 41 5.28 -11.08 -23.20
C VAL A 41 6.54 -11.41 -23.99
N GLU A 42 7.73 -11.13 -23.45
CA GLU A 42 9.01 -11.47 -24.08
C GLU A 42 9.18 -12.98 -24.25
N SER A 43 8.77 -13.78 -23.25
CA SER A 43 8.82 -15.24 -23.31
C SER A 43 7.91 -15.80 -24.41
N ALA A 44 6.70 -15.26 -24.55
CA ALA A 44 5.80 -15.65 -25.63
C ALA A 44 6.35 -15.24 -27.00
N ALA A 45 6.93 -14.04 -27.13
CA ALA A 45 7.53 -13.57 -28.37
C ALA A 45 8.72 -14.44 -28.80
N ILE A 46 9.67 -14.69 -27.90
CA ILE A 46 10.87 -15.48 -28.21
C ILE A 46 10.54 -16.95 -28.50
N ALA A 47 9.52 -17.51 -27.84
CA ALA A 47 9.06 -18.87 -28.11
C ALA A 47 8.49 -19.01 -29.53
N ARG A 48 7.75 -18.00 -30.01
CA ARG A 48 7.23 -17.95 -31.38
C ARG A 48 8.33 -17.75 -32.42
N GLU A 49 9.29 -16.87 -32.15
CA GLU A 49 10.33 -16.50 -33.13
C GLU A 49 11.45 -17.55 -33.22
N LYS A 50 11.92 -18.07 -32.07
CA LYS A 50 13.14 -18.89 -31.98
C LYS A 50 12.95 -20.22 -31.24
N GLY A 51 11.71 -20.57 -30.91
CA GLY A 51 11.33 -21.82 -30.24
C GLY A 51 11.41 -21.77 -28.70
N PRO A 52 10.69 -22.67 -28.00
CA PRO A 52 10.49 -22.61 -26.55
C PRO A 52 11.78 -22.72 -25.74
N LYS A 53 12.80 -23.43 -26.24
CA LYS A 53 14.11 -23.55 -25.56
C LYS A 53 14.81 -22.19 -25.36
N ARG A 54 14.49 -21.18 -26.18
CA ARG A 54 15.12 -19.85 -26.13
C ARG A 54 14.54 -18.93 -25.05
N VAL A 55 13.42 -19.29 -24.43
CA VAL A 55 12.89 -18.60 -23.24
C VAL A 55 13.89 -18.66 -22.07
N GLY A 56 14.63 -19.77 -21.98
CA GLY A 56 15.60 -20.00 -20.91
C GLY A 56 14.97 -20.47 -19.60
N PRO A 57 15.81 -20.93 -18.64
CA PRO A 57 15.33 -21.66 -17.46
C PRO A 57 14.86 -20.76 -16.30
N PHE A 58 15.03 -19.44 -16.38
CA PHE A 58 14.81 -18.52 -15.26
C PHE A 58 13.58 -17.61 -15.40
N ALA A 59 12.71 -17.86 -16.38
CA ALA A 59 11.51 -17.05 -16.61
C ALA A 59 10.42 -17.32 -15.56
N VAL A 60 10.24 -18.58 -15.14
CA VAL A 60 9.15 -18.99 -14.24
C VAL A 60 9.15 -18.21 -12.92
N PRO A 61 10.27 -18.08 -12.18
CA PRO A 61 10.26 -17.33 -10.93
C PRO A 61 9.96 -15.83 -11.07
N LYS A 62 10.08 -15.27 -12.29
CA LYS A 62 9.73 -13.87 -12.60
C LYS A 62 8.27 -13.71 -13.02
N ALA A 63 7.68 -14.76 -13.61
CA ALA A 63 6.34 -14.76 -14.20
C ALA A 63 5.24 -15.32 -13.27
N MET A 64 5.61 -16.03 -12.20
CA MET A 64 4.64 -16.51 -11.21
C MET A 64 4.20 -15.37 -10.27
N SER A 65 2.94 -15.36 -9.86
CA SER A 65 2.40 -14.30 -8.97
C SER A 65 3.05 -14.25 -7.59
N SER A 66 3.72 -15.34 -7.16
CA SER A 66 4.53 -15.37 -5.94
C SER A 66 5.97 -14.88 -6.13
N THR A 67 6.28 -14.21 -7.25
CA THR A 67 7.64 -13.77 -7.59
C THR A 67 8.30 -12.96 -6.47
N ALA A 68 7.54 -12.09 -5.80
CA ALA A 68 8.04 -11.23 -4.75
C ALA A 68 8.51 -12.02 -3.52
N SER A 69 7.67 -12.90 -2.96
CA SER A 69 8.05 -13.68 -1.78
C SER A 69 9.10 -14.74 -2.14
N ALA A 70 8.93 -15.46 -3.25
CA ALA A 70 9.80 -16.59 -3.56
C ALA A 70 11.25 -16.16 -3.86
N THR A 71 11.43 -15.07 -4.59
CA THR A 71 12.78 -14.57 -4.92
C THR A 71 13.51 -14.06 -3.68
N LEU A 72 12.82 -13.30 -2.82
CA LEU A 72 13.39 -12.76 -1.58
C LEU A 72 13.61 -13.86 -0.54
N ALA A 73 12.63 -14.73 -0.31
CA ALA A 73 12.75 -15.84 0.63
C ALA A 73 13.96 -16.73 0.30
N THR A 74 14.13 -17.07 -0.99
CA THR A 74 15.26 -17.90 -1.45
C THR A 74 16.60 -17.18 -1.24
N TRP A 75 16.66 -15.89 -1.57
CA TRP A 75 17.89 -15.11 -1.45
C TRP A 75 18.31 -14.87 0.01
N PHE A 76 17.37 -14.40 0.84
CA PHE A 76 17.58 -14.07 2.24
C PHE A 76 17.46 -15.28 3.18
N LYS A 77 17.28 -16.48 2.64
CA LYS A 77 17.25 -17.77 3.37
C LYS A 77 16.14 -17.84 4.43
N ILE A 78 14.99 -17.22 4.18
CA ILE A 78 13.84 -17.22 5.09
C ILE A 78 13.34 -18.65 5.32
N LYS A 79 13.12 -19.05 6.59
CA LYS A 79 12.75 -20.42 6.97
C LYS A 79 11.36 -20.55 7.62
N GLY A 80 10.75 -19.45 8.00
CA GLY A 80 9.39 -19.40 8.50
C GLY A 80 8.33 -19.36 7.39
N VAL A 81 7.27 -18.57 7.59
CA VAL A 81 6.20 -18.43 6.59
C VAL A 81 6.75 -17.83 5.28
N ASN A 82 6.24 -18.28 4.13
CA ASN A 82 6.65 -17.77 2.82
C ASN A 82 5.52 -17.93 1.79
N TYR A 83 4.85 -16.82 1.47
CA TYR A 83 3.90 -16.74 0.36
C TYR A 83 3.64 -15.28 -0.03
N SER A 84 2.86 -15.11 -1.09
CA SER A 84 2.39 -13.80 -1.58
C SER A 84 0.88 -13.71 -1.45
N ILE A 85 0.39 -12.54 -1.08
CA ILE A 85 -1.01 -12.14 -1.26
C ILE A 85 -1.04 -11.19 -2.47
N ALA A 86 -2.09 -11.28 -3.28
CA ALA A 86 -2.39 -10.33 -4.35
C ALA A 86 -3.87 -9.98 -4.28
N SER A 87 -4.16 -8.69 -4.22
CA SER A 87 -5.51 -8.13 -4.09
C SER A 87 -5.56 -6.76 -4.77
N ALA A 88 -5.05 -6.70 -6.02
CA ALA A 88 -4.89 -5.49 -6.80
C ALA A 88 -4.18 -4.39 -5.98
N CYS A 89 -4.79 -3.21 -5.87
CA CYS A 89 -4.24 -2.06 -5.15
C CYS A 89 -4.17 -2.27 -3.63
N ALA A 90 -4.91 -3.23 -3.07
CA ALA A 90 -4.89 -3.55 -1.65
C ALA A 90 -3.82 -4.60 -1.27
N THR A 91 -3.00 -5.05 -2.23
CA THR A 91 -2.04 -6.16 -2.08
C THR A 91 -1.15 -6.03 -0.84
N SER A 92 -0.34 -4.99 -0.76
CA SER A 92 0.64 -4.88 0.32
C SER A 92 0.03 -4.51 1.68
N ASN A 93 -1.15 -3.86 1.70
CA ASN A 93 -1.90 -3.69 2.95
C ASN A 93 -2.36 -5.04 3.51
N HIS A 94 -2.89 -5.93 2.67
CA HIS A 94 -3.23 -7.30 3.12
C HIS A 94 -1.98 -8.09 3.53
N CYS A 95 -0.84 -7.92 2.84
CA CYS A 95 0.42 -8.54 3.27
C CYS A 95 0.82 -8.11 4.68
N ILE A 96 0.74 -6.81 4.99
CA ILE A 96 1.06 -6.26 6.32
C ILE A 96 0.05 -6.73 7.36
N GLY A 97 -1.25 -6.61 7.09
CA GLY A 97 -2.31 -7.02 8.02
C GLY A 97 -2.20 -8.51 8.37
N ASN A 98 -2.01 -9.36 7.37
CA ASN A 98 -1.87 -10.80 7.61
C ASN A 98 -0.55 -11.17 8.31
N ALA A 99 0.54 -10.44 8.06
CA ALA A 99 1.78 -10.60 8.81
C ALA A 99 1.57 -10.25 10.30
N ALA A 100 0.87 -9.15 10.59
CA ALA A 100 0.52 -8.77 11.95
C ALA A 100 -0.33 -9.86 12.63
N GLU A 101 -1.33 -10.42 11.97
CA GLU A 101 -2.14 -11.54 12.50
C GLU A 101 -1.31 -12.80 12.81
N ILE A 102 -0.31 -13.14 11.98
CA ILE A 102 0.56 -14.29 12.21
C ILE A 102 1.44 -14.08 13.45
N ILE A 103 1.97 -12.87 13.64
CA ILE A 103 2.75 -12.49 14.82
C ILE A 103 1.84 -12.49 16.06
N GLN A 104 0.67 -11.86 15.99
CA GLN A 104 -0.33 -11.84 17.07
C GLN A 104 -0.76 -13.26 17.47
N GLY A 105 -0.85 -14.19 16.52
CA GLY A 105 -1.13 -15.60 16.76
C GLY A 105 0.06 -16.41 17.29
N GLY A 106 1.21 -15.79 17.56
CA GLY A 106 2.42 -16.44 18.08
C GLY A 106 3.10 -17.39 17.09
N ARG A 107 2.73 -17.35 15.80
CA ARG A 107 3.26 -18.28 14.79
C ARG A 107 4.64 -17.87 14.27
N GLN A 108 4.98 -16.58 14.32
CA GLN A 108 6.28 -16.01 13.94
C GLN A 108 6.60 -14.87 14.90
N ASP A 109 7.89 -14.58 15.10
CA ASP A 109 8.34 -13.43 15.90
C ASP A 109 8.74 -12.26 15.01
N ILE A 110 9.21 -12.53 13.78
CA ILE A 110 9.58 -11.52 12.77
C ILE A 110 8.92 -11.87 11.43
N ILE A 111 8.34 -10.89 10.74
CA ILE A 111 7.90 -11.05 9.35
C ILE A 111 8.32 -9.84 8.52
N PHE A 112 8.97 -10.09 7.39
CA PHE A 112 9.16 -9.10 6.33
C PHE A 112 7.86 -8.98 5.54
N ALA A 113 7.18 -7.83 5.63
CA ALA A 113 5.89 -7.61 5.01
C ALA A 113 5.91 -6.41 4.04
N GLY A 114 5.25 -6.54 2.90
CA GLY A 114 5.15 -5.44 1.95
C GLY A 114 4.75 -5.86 0.56
N GLY A 115 5.25 -5.14 -0.45
CA GLY A 115 5.04 -5.50 -1.82
C GLY A 115 5.82 -4.66 -2.83
N CYS A 116 5.65 -5.02 -4.10
CA CYS A 116 6.26 -4.33 -5.22
C CYS A 116 5.35 -4.34 -6.44
N GLU A 117 5.67 -3.49 -7.42
CA GLU A 117 5.14 -3.60 -8.77
C GLU A 117 6.20 -3.18 -9.79
N ASP A 118 6.22 -3.84 -10.94
CA ASP A 118 7.01 -3.41 -12.10
C ASP A 118 6.33 -2.20 -12.80
N LEU A 119 7.11 -1.32 -13.44
CA LEU A 119 6.56 -0.27 -14.30
C LEU A 119 6.96 -0.58 -15.74
N ASP A 120 6.02 -1.15 -16.49
CA ASP A 120 6.24 -1.54 -17.88
C ASP A 120 4.98 -1.27 -18.71
N TRP A 121 5.18 -1.00 -20.00
CA TRP A 121 4.07 -0.71 -20.93
C TRP A 121 3.15 -1.92 -21.09
N THR A 122 3.66 -3.15 -20.99
CA THR A 122 2.85 -4.38 -21.09
C THR A 122 1.83 -4.52 -19.98
N LEU A 123 2.04 -3.84 -18.85
CA LEU A 123 1.07 -3.69 -17.77
C LEU A 123 0.25 -2.41 -17.95
N SER A 124 0.92 -1.28 -18.16
CA SER A 124 0.29 0.04 -18.22
C SER A 124 -0.78 0.16 -19.31
N VAL A 125 -0.57 -0.50 -20.45
CA VAL A 125 -1.53 -0.51 -21.57
C VAL A 125 -2.87 -1.15 -21.19
N LEU A 126 -2.90 -2.06 -20.20
CA LEU A 126 -4.14 -2.66 -19.74
C LEU A 126 -5.05 -1.62 -19.07
N PHE A 127 -4.46 -0.66 -18.34
CA PHE A 127 -5.18 0.42 -17.69
C PHE A 127 -5.54 1.56 -18.65
N ASP A 128 -4.67 1.83 -19.63
CA ASP A 128 -4.95 2.81 -20.69
C ASP A 128 -6.16 2.36 -21.53
N ALA A 129 -6.19 1.08 -21.91
CA ALA A 129 -7.26 0.49 -22.71
C ALA A 129 -8.64 0.53 -22.04
N MET A 130 -8.69 0.61 -20.71
CA MET A 130 -9.94 0.78 -19.95
C MET A 130 -10.22 2.25 -19.55
N GLY A 131 -9.38 3.19 -19.97
CA GLY A 131 -9.55 4.63 -19.70
C GLY A 131 -9.38 5.00 -18.23
N ALA A 132 -8.60 4.24 -17.46
CA ALA A 132 -8.43 4.47 -16.02
C ALA A 132 -7.27 5.44 -15.68
N MET A 133 -6.36 5.68 -16.62
CA MET A 133 -5.21 6.57 -16.42
C MET A 133 -5.50 8.00 -16.91
N SER A 134 -4.87 8.98 -16.24
CA SER A 134 -4.93 10.39 -16.65
C SER A 134 -4.40 10.55 -18.07
N SER A 135 -5.13 11.32 -18.89
CA SER A 135 -4.76 11.59 -20.30
C SER A 135 -4.81 13.08 -20.66
N LYS A 136 -5.52 13.90 -19.87
CA LYS A 136 -5.69 15.34 -20.13
C LYS A 136 -4.49 16.18 -19.72
N PHE A 137 -3.59 15.63 -18.89
CA PHE A 137 -2.44 16.34 -18.33
C PHE A 137 -1.08 15.92 -18.91
N ASN A 138 -1.07 15.28 -20.08
CA ASN A 138 0.18 14.85 -20.74
C ASN A 138 1.18 15.99 -21.01
N ALA A 139 0.71 17.23 -21.17
CA ALA A 139 1.56 18.41 -21.36
C ALA A 139 2.16 18.97 -20.06
N THR A 140 1.62 18.58 -18.90
CA THR A 140 2.07 18.98 -17.55
C THR A 140 2.07 17.76 -16.63
N PRO A 141 2.89 16.73 -16.94
CA PRO A 141 2.80 15.41 -16.32
C PRO A 141 3.01 15.43 -14.81
N GLU A 142 3.80 16.36 -14.28
CA GLU A 142 4.01 16.56 -12.85
C GLU A 142 2.73 16.91 -12.09
N ARG A 143 1.70 17.39 -12.79
CA ARG A 143 0.41 17.76 -12.20
C ARG A 143 -0.68 16.71 -12.46
N ALA A 144 -0.39 15.62 -13.15
CA ALA A 144 -1.42 14.70 -13.64
C ALA A 144 -2.16 13.93 -12.53
N SER A 145 -1.44 13.54 -11.47
CA SER A 145 -2.05 12.93 -10.28
C SER A 145 -2.50 14.03 -9.32
N ARG A 146 -3.80 14.17 -9.13
CA ARG A 146 -4.43 15.34 -8.49
C ARG A 146 -5.71 14.95 -7.75
N ALA A 147 -5.59 14.00 -6.83
CA ALA A 147 -6.72 13.54 -6.04
C ALA A 147 -7.51 14.70 -5.44
N TYR A 148 -8.83 14.62 -5.52
CA TYR A 148 -9.80 15.65 -5.11
C TYR A 148 -9.90 16.92 -5.96
N ASP A 149 -9.05 17.11 -6.97
CA ASP A 149 -9.21 18.21 -7.93
C ASP A 149 -10.47 17.99 -8.78
N ALA A 150 -11.21 19.08 -9.06
CA ALA A 150 -12.42 19.05 -9.87
C ALA A 150 -12.17 18.55 -11.30
N ASN A 151 -10.92 18.67 -11.79
CA ASN A 151 -10.53 18.27 -13.14
C ASN A 151 -9.73 16.96 -13.17
N ARG A 152 -9.68 16.19 -12.08
CA ARG A 152 -9.05 14.86 -12.04
C ARG A 152 -9.70 13.93 -13.09
N ASP A 153 -8.89 13.15 -13.80
CA ASP A 153 -9.35 12.36 -14.95
C ASP A 153 -8.85 10.92 -14.98
N GLY A 154 -8.18 10.46 -13.92
CA GLY A 154 -7.60 9.13 -13.84
C GLY A 154 -6.34 9.12 -13.00
N PHE A 155 -5.87 7.93 -12.66
CA PHE A 155 -4.63 7.79 -11.89
C PHE A 155 -3.39 7.89 -12.78
N VAL A 156 -2.24 8.15 -12.18
CA VAL A 156 -0.93 8.04 -12.85
C VAL A 156 -0.24 6.79 -12.36
N ILE A 157 0.04 5.82 -13.24
CA ILE A 157 0.69 4.57 -12.85
C ILE A 157 2.14 4.80 -12.41
N ALA A 158 2.59 4.03 -11.42
CA ALA A 158 3.96 4.03 -10.93
C ALA A 158 4.45 2.60 -10.69
N GLY A 159 5.75 2.45 -10.43
CA GLY A 159 6.36 1.19 -10.00
C GLY A 159 7.28 1.42 -8.80
N GLY A 160 7.68 0.34 -8.15
CA GLY A 160 8.55 0.42 -6.97
C GLY A 160 8.31 -0.71 -5.98
N ALA A 161 8.76 -0.50 -4.74
CA ALA A 161 8.56 -1.44 -3.65
C ALA A 161 8.60 -0.75 -2.29
N GLY A 162 8.17 -1.47 -1.26
CA GLY A 162 8.38 -1.13 0.15
C GLY A 162 8.40 -2.39 1.01
N VAL A 163 9.11 -2.33 2.12
CA VAL A 163 9.22 -3.43 3.09
C VAL A 163 9.17 -2.87 4.51
N LEU A 164 8.34 -3.47 5.34
CA LEU A 164 8.34 -3.30 6.79
C LEU A 164 8.94 -4.57 7.43
N VAL A 165 9.74 -4.38 8.47
CA VAL A 165 10.10 -5.44 9.41
C VAL A 165 9.09 -5.37 10.55
N LEU A 166 8.20 -6.35 10.63
CA LEU A 166 7.25 -6.45 11.72
C LEU A 166 7.78 -7.44 12.74
N GLU A 167 7.66 -7.11 14.02
CA GLU A 167 8.13 -7.94 15.12
C GLU A 167 7.10 -8.03 16.24
N GLU A 168 7.12 -9.14 16.96
CA GLU A 168 6.47 -9.24 18.27
C GLU A 168 7.06 -8.18 19.21
N TYR A 169 6.21 -7.53 20.02
CA TYR A 169 6.59 -6.34 20.78
C TYR A 169 7.65 -6.61 21.85
N GLU A 170 7.52 -7.69 22.61
CA GLU A 170 8.51 -8.04 23.63
C GLU A 170 9.83 -8.52 23.00
N HIS A 171 9.78 -9.21 21.85
CA HIS A 171 10.95 -9.53 21.04
C HIS A 171 11.69 -8.26 20.59
N ALA A 172 10.98 -7.30 19.98
CA ALA A 172 11.54 -6.04 19.53
C ALA A 172 12.18 -5.25 20.69
N LYS A 173 11.50 -5.19 21.84
CA LYS A 173 12.03 -4.56 23.06
C LYS A 173 13.27 -5.25 23.60
N ALA A 174 13.26 -6.58 23.69
CA ALA A 174 14.36 -7.36 24.25
C ALA A 174 15.67 -7.13 23.49
N ARG A 175 15.60 -6.95 22.17
CA ARG A 175 16.77 -6.64 21.32
C ARG A 175 17.06 -5.13 21.17
N GLY A 176 16.29 -4.25 21.81
CA GLY A 176 16.45 -2.80 21.70
C GLY A 176 16.18 -2.25 20.30
N ALA A 177 15.20 -2.83 19.59
CA ALA A 177 14.82 -2.41 18.25
C ALA A 177 14.33 -0.96 18.23
N ARG A 178 14.57 -0.25 17.13
CA ARG A 178 13.86 1.00 16.83
C ARG A 178 12.42 0.64 16.46
N ILE A 179 11.45 1.19 17.18
CA ILE A 179 10.03 0.99 16.88
C ILE A 179 9.49 2.27 16.24
N TYR A 180 9.15 2.20 14.94
CA TYR A 180 8.54 3.32 14.22
C TYR A 180 7.08 3.55 14.60
N GLY A 181 6.40 2.49 15.01
CA GLY A 181 4.99 2.46 15.37
C GLY A 181 4.50 1.02 15.53
N GLU A 182 3.27 0.88 15.99
CA GLU A 182 2.56 -0.37 16.19
C GLU A 182 1.46 -0.53 15.12
N ILE A 183 1.24 -1.76 14.63
CA ILE A 183 0.04 -2.08 13.85
C ILE A 183 -1.12 -2.28 14.84
N ALA A 184 -1.84 -1.21 15.15
CA ALA A 184 -2.89 -1.20 16.17
C ALA A 184 -4.24 -1.71 15.66
N GLY A 185 -4.42 -1.80 14.34
CA GLY A 185 -5.67 -2.24 13.75
C GLY A 185 -5.54 -2.64 12.29
N TYR A 186 -6.36 -3.61 11.89
CA TYR A 186 -6.43 -4.13 10.53
C TYR A 186 -7.87 -4.50 10.19
N GLY A 187 -8.37 -3.98 9.08
CA GLY A 187 -9.67 -4.32 8.51
C GLY A 187 -9.50 -4.85 7.11
N ALA A 188 -10.28 -5.88 6.76
CA ALA A 188 -10.27 -6.51 5.44
C ALA A 188 -11.68 -6.93 5.06
N THR A 189 -12.23 -6.32 4.02
CA THR A 189 -13.61 -6.57 3.57
C THR A 189 -13.69 -6.74 2.06
N SER A 190 -14.84 -7.22 1.60
CA SER A 190 -15.20 -7.25 0.19
C SER A 190 -16.52 -6.52 -0.05
N ASP A 191 -16.62 -5.80 -1.17
CA ASP A 191 -17.84 -5.10 -1.60
C ASP A 191 -18.88 -6.08 -2.17
N GLY A 192 -18.45 -7.08 -2.96
CA GLY A 192 -19.37 -7.97 -3.69
C GLY A 192 -20.29 -7.24 -4.67
N TYR A 193 -19.81 -6.13 -5.27
CA TYR A 193 -20.63 -5.18 -6.02
C TYR A 193 -20.25 -5.06 -7.51
N ASP A 194 -19.12 -4.43 -7.83
CA ASP A 194 -18.61 -4.24 -9.18
C ASP A 194 -17.12 -4.60 -9.26
N MET A 195 -16.63 -4.92 -10.46
CA MET A 195 -15.23 -5.31 -10.67
C MET A 195 -14.27 -4.12 -10.60
N VAL A 196 -14.70 -2.93 -10.99
CA VAL A 196 -13.83 -1.74 -11.13
C VAL A 196 -14.29 -0.61 -10.21
N ALA A 197 -15.60 -0.41 -10.06
CA ALA A 197 -16.17 0.64 -9.23
C ALA A 197 -16.37 0.20 -7.77
N PRO A 198 -16.00 1.02 -6.78
CA PRO A 198 -16.24 0.71 -5.37
C PRO A 198 -17.72 0.92 -4.99
N SER A 199 -18.23 0.13 -4.03
CA SER A 199 -19.59 0.30 -3.48
C SER A 199 -19.69 1.42 -2.44
N GLY A 200 -18.58 1.77 -1.79
CA GLY A 200 -18.51 2.71 -0.66
C GLY A 200 -18.82 2.05 0.69
N GLU A 201 -19.88 1.24 0.79
CA GLU A 201 -20.26 0.60 2.07
C GLU A 201 -19.22 -0.42 2.56
N GLY A 202 -18.55 -1.12 1.64
CA GLY A 202 -17.49 -2.05 2.01
C GLY A 202 -16.27 -1.34 2.59
N ALA A 203 -15.96 -0.12 2.11
CA ALA A 203 -14.93 0.74 2.69
C ALA A 203 -15.33 1.21 4.11
N VAL A 204 -16.60 1.57 4.34
CA VAL A 204 -17.12 1.89 5.68
C VAL A 204 -16.91 0.72 6.64
N ARG A 205 -17.30 -0.50 6.25
CA ARG A 205 -17.06 -1.71 7.06
C ARG A 205 -15.57 -1.94 7.30
N CYS A 206 -14.73 -1.76 6.29
CA CYS A 206 -13.28 -1.95 6.39
C CYS A 206 -12.64 -1.01 7.42
N MET A 207 -12.96 0.29 7.34
CA MET A 207 -12.46 1.29 8.31
C MET A 207 -12.99 1.03 9.72
N ARG A 208 -14.28 0.69 9.86
CA ARG A 208 -14.87 0.35 11.17
C ARG A 208 -14.17 -0.87 11.79
N GLN A 209 -13.97 -1.95 11.01
CA GLN A 209 -13.28 -3.16 11.45
C GLN A 209 -11.85 -2.86 11.92
N ALA A 210 -11.09 -2.05 11.17
CA ALA A 210 -9.74 -1.66 11.55
C ALA A 210 -9.68 -0.86 12.87
N MET A 211 -10.79 -0.27 13.30
CA MET A 211 -10.87 0.54 14.52
C MET A 211 -11.53 -0.18 15.71
N GLU A 212 -12.07 -1.39 15.56
CA GLU A 212 -12.81 -2.11 16.62
C GLU A 212 -12.00 -2.27 17.92
N GLY A 213 -10.67 -2.48 17.80
CA GLY A 213 -9.77 -2.65 18.94
C GLY A 213 -9.30 -1.36 19.63
N LEU A 214 -9.60 -0.18 19.07
CA LEU A 214 -8.98 1.09 19.49
C LEU A 214 -9.66 1.78 20.68
N LYS A 215 -10.74 1.21 21.24
CA LYS A 215 -11.43 1.72 22.44
C LYS A 215 -11.79 3.21 22.38
N GLY A 216 -12.13 3.73 21.20
CA GLY A 216 -12.49 5.13 20.99
C GLY A 216 -11.31 6.08 20.83
N ALA A 217 -10.09 5.58 20.61
CA ALA A 217 -8.96 6.42 20.23
C ALA A 217 -9.27 7.20 18.94
N ARG A 218 -8.85 8.47 18.92
CA ARG A 218 -9.04 9.36 17.77
C ARG A 218 -8.01 9.05 16.69
N ILE A 219 -8.44 9.05 15.43
CA ILE A 219 -7.55 9.08 14.27
C ILE A 219 -7.09 10.53 14.03
N ASP A 220 -5.79 10.73 13.91
CA ASP A 220 -5.17 12.06 13.77
C ASP A 220 -4.84 12.44 12.33
N TYR A 221 -4.79 11.45 11.44
CA TYR A 221 -4.53 11.62 10.01
C TYR A 221 -5.04 10.40 9.23
N ILE A 222 -5.64 10.65 8.06
CA ILE A 222 -6.03 9.63 7.09
C ILE A 222 -5.13 9.76 5.86
N ASN A 223 -4.36 8.71 5.56
CA ASN A 223 -3.79 8.47 4.24
C ASN A 223 -4.83 7.71 3.39
N PRO A 224 -5.54 8.39 2.49
CA PRO A 224 -6.65 7.81 1.75
C PRO A 224 -6.17 6.88 0.63
N HIS A 225 -7.06 6.07 0.10
CA HIS A 225 -6.80 5.33 -1.13
C HIS A 225 -6.72 6.28 -2.35
N ALA A 226 -7.53 7.34 -2.37
CA ALA A 226 -7.73 8.34 -3.42
C ALA A 226 -6.67 8.35 -4.53
N THR A 227 -7.11 7.90 -5.70
CA THR A 227 -6.25 7.62 -6.86
C THR A 227 -6.34 8.69 -7.94
N SER A 228 -7.00 9.83 -7.68
CA SER A 228 -7.27 10.87 -8.68
C SER A 228 -8.27 10.42 -9.74
N THR A 229 -9.19 9.52 -9.37
CA THR A 229 -10.26 9.04 -10.24
C THR A 229 -11.59 9.71 -9.89
N PRO A 230 -12.45 10.04 -10.86
CA PRO A 230 -13.72 10.72 -10.58
C PRO A 230 -14.59 9.95 -9.58
N VAL A 231 -14.86 8.67 -9.86
CA VAL A 231 -15.75 7.81 -9.06
C VAL A 231 -15.09 7.34 -7.76
N GLY A 232 -13.82 6.95 -7.81
CA GLY A 232 -13.13 6.35 -6.66
C GLY A 232 -12.95 7.33 -5.50
N ASP A 233 -12.46 8.54 -5.79
CA ASP A 233 -12.23 9.57 -4.78
C ASP A 233 -13.56 9.98 -4.09
N GLU A 234 -14.66 10.08 -4.87
CA GLU A 234 -15.97 10.44 -4.34
C GLU A 234 -16.53 9.38 -3.39
N LYS A 235 -16.48 8.10 -3.80
CA LYS A 235 -16.99 6.98 -2.99
C LYS A 235 -16.21 6.79 -1.70
N GLU A 236 -14.89 6.99 -1.72
CA GLU A 236 -14.09 6.94 -0.50
C GLU A 236 -14.42 8.10 0.44
N ILE A 237 -14.57 9.33 -0.07
CA ILE A 237 -14.93 10.49 0.76
C ILE A 237 -16.32 10.31 1.38
N GLU A 238 -17.30 9.76 0.66
CA GLU A 238 -18.60 9.38 1.24
C GLU A 238 -18.44 8.40 2.41
N ALA A 239 -17.59 7.38 2.25
CA ALA A 239 -17.32 6.40 3.30
C ALA A 239 -16.60 7.04 4.51
N ILE A 240 -15.61 7.90 4.28
CA ILE A 240 -14.92 8.64 5.36
C ILE A 240 -15.93 9.53 6.10
N ARG A 241 -16.81 10.21 5.37
CA ARG A 241 -17.85 11.07 5.92
C ARG A 241 -18.83 10.30 6.81
N GLU A 242 -19.21 9.10 6.40
CA GLU A 242 -20.07 8.18 7.18
C GLU A 242 -19.38 7.67 8.46
N VAL A 243 -18.05 7.48 8.44
CA VAL A 243 -17.30 6.96 9.59
C VAL A 243 -16.88 8.07 10.56
N PHE A 244 -16.45 9.22 10.05
CA PHE A 244 -15.78 10.28 10.82
C PHE A 244 -16.54 11.62 10.86
N GLY A 245 -17.64 11.75 10.12
CA GLY A 245 -18.35 13.01 9.98
C GLY A 245 -17.66 13.99 9.01
N ARG A 246 -17.87 15.29 9.22
CA ARG A 246 -17.41 16.39 8.34
C ARG A 246 -16.58 17.41 9.12
N GLY A 247 -15.88 18.29 8.39
CA GLY A 247 -15.16 19.42 8.99
C GLY A 247 -14.17 18.99 10.08
N GLU A 248 -14.19 19.67 11.22
CA GLU A 248 -13.23 19.45 12.32
C GLU A 248 -13.39 18.12 13.08
N ALA A 249 -14.56 17.48 12.97
CA ALA A 249 -14.77 16.15 13.55
C ALA A 249 -14.01 15.07 12.78
N CYS A 250 -13.82 15.26 11.48
CA CYS A 250 -13.08 14.35 10.63
C CYS A 250 -11.55 14.56 10.79
N PRO A 251 -10.73 13.50 10.81
CA PRO A 251 -9.28 13.64 10.74
C PRO A 251 -8.85 14.35 9.45
N PRO A 252 -7.75 15.12 9.46
CA PRO A 252 -7.13 15.64 8.25
C PRO A 252 -6.86 14.55 7.22
N ILE A 253 -7.10 14.86 5.94
CA ILE A 253 -6.94 13.93 4.81
C ILE A 253 -5.88 14.50 3.86
N ALA A 254 -4.92 13.68 3.44
CA ALA A 254 -3.95 14.08 2.42
C ALA A 254 -3.58 12.91 1.51
N ALA A 255 -3.88 13.02 0.21
CA ALA A 255 -3.61 11.96 -0.75
C ALA A 255 -2.16 12.00 -1.23
N THR A 256 -1.35 11.06 -0.73
CA THR A 256 0.08 10.99 -1.11
C THR A 256 0.29 10.59 -2.58
N LYS A 257 -0.67 9.88 -3.19
CA LYS A 257 -0.67 9.51 -4.62
C LYS A 257 -0.62 10.71 -5.56
N SER A 258 -1.06 11.89 -5.14
CA SER A 258 -0.88 13.11 -5.94
C SER A 258 0.60 13.43 -6.20
N LEU A 259 1.51 13.03 -5.30
CA LEU A 259 2.96 13.15 -5.49
C LEU A 259 3.59 11.90 -6.10
N THR A 260 3.12 10.72 -5.69
CA THR A 260 3.83 9.46 -5.97
C THR A 260 3.31 8.69 -7.19
N GLY A 261 2.13 9.07 -7.70
CA GLY A 261 1.34 8.17 -8.55
C GLY A 261 0.88 6.93 -7.77
N HIS A 262 0.31 5.98 -8.51
CA HIS A 262 -0.23 4.74 -7.97
C HIS A 262 0.65 3.56 -8.36
N SER A 263 1.40 3.05 -7.38
CA SER A 263 2.36 1.94 -7.53
C SER A 263 1.74 0.54 -7.34
N LEU A 264 0.42 0.43 -7.57
CA LEU A 264 -0.34 -0.81 -7.56
C LEU A 264 -0.04 -1.68 -6.33
N GLY A 265 0.56 -2.86 -6.50
CA GLY A 265 0.88 -3.77 -5.40
C GLY A 265 1.79 -3.19 -4.33
N ALA A 266 2.61 -2.18 -4.65
CA ALA A 266 3.49 -1.51 -3.69
C ALA A 266 2.81 -0.39 -2.88
N THR A 267 1.59 0.04 -3.25
CA THR A 267 1.02 1.28 -2.72
C THR A 267 0.81 1.23 -1.21
N GLY A 268 0.23 0.15 -0.68
CA GLY A 268 -0.16 0.06 0.73
C GLY A 268 1.05 0.14 1.66
N VAL A 269 2.12 -0.61 1.36
CA VAL A 269 3.36 -0.55 2.15
C VAL A 269 4.07 0.78 2.04
N GLN A 270 4.08 1.41 0.86
CA GLN A 270 4.67 2.73 0.68
C GLN A 270 3.89 3.79 1.46
N GLU A 271 2.57 3.73 1.44
CA GLU A 271 1.69 4.65 2.17
C GLU A 271 1.77 4.45 3.68
N ALA A 272 1.95 3.21 4.15
CA ALA A 272 2.28 2.93 5.55
C ALA A 272 3.63 3.54 5.95
N ILE A 273 4.66 3.42 5.10
CA ILE A 273 5.97 4.06 5.32
C ILE A 273 5.84 5.58 5.37
N TYR A 274 5.10 6.20 4.43
CA TYR A 274 4.87 7.65 4.43
C TYR A 274 4.15 8.11 5.70
N ALA A 275 3.12 7.38 6.13
CA ALA A 275 2.40 7.62 7.37
C ALA A 275 3.32 7.54 8.60
N LEU A 276 4.14 6.50 8.71
CA LEU A 276 5.12 6.36 9.80
C LEU A 276 6.15 7.49 9.78
N LEU A 277 6.65 7.89 8.61
CA LEU A 277 7.58 9.01 8.48
C LEU A 277 6.94 10.33 8.92
N MET A 278 5.72 10.62 8.47
CA MET A 278 4.95 11.79 8.91
C MET A 278 4.73 11.80 10.43
N MET A 279 4.35 10.65 11.00
CA MET A 279 4.16 10.45 12.44
C MET A 279 5.44 10.70 13.25
N ASN A 280 6.57 10.14 12.81
CA ASN A 280 7.85 10.26 13.50
C ASN A 280 8.52 11.64 13.34
N ASN A 281 8.16 12.39 12.30
CA ASN A 281 8.71 13.72 12.04
C ASN A 281 7.73 14.86 12.39
N GLY A 282 6.53 14.55 12.88
CA GLY A 282 5.57 15.52 13.37
C GLY A 282 5.03 16.46 12.30
N PHE A 283 4.70 15.95 11.11
CA PHE A 283 4.06 16.75 10.05
C PHE A 283 3.02 15.94 9.28
N ILE A 284 2.11 16.62 8.58
CA ILE A 284 1.23 16.01 7.56
C ILE A 284 1.50 16.70 6.23
N SER A 285 1.75 15.92 5.17
CA SER A 285 1.93 16.44 3.81
C SER A 285 0.67 17.14 3.28
N ALA A 286 0.84 17.99 2.27
CA ALA A 286 -0.29 18.52 1.52
C ALA A 286 -0.84 17.46 0.55
N SER A 287 -2.15 17.48 0.31
CA SER A 287 -2.77 16.85 -0.85
C SER A 287 -2.43 17.68 -2.08
N ALA A 288 -1.39 17.26 -2.81
CA ALA A 288 -0.79 18.05 -3.88
C ALA A 288 -1.70 18.19 -5.12
N HIS A 289 -1.37 19.18 -5.96
CA HIS A 289 -1.92 19.43 -7.30
C HIS A 289 -3.43 19.72 -7.38
N ILE A 290 -4.07 20.01 -6.25
CA ILE A 290 -5.43 20.55 -6.25
C ILE A 290 -5.33 22.04 -6.61
N ASP A 291 -5.77 22.40 -7.81
CA ASP A 291 -5.97 23.79 -8.24
C ASP A 291 -7.36 24.25 -7.81
N GLU A 292 -8.36 23.45 -8.17
CA GLU A 292 -9.77 23.66 -7.87
C GLU A 292 -10.28 22.45 -7.12
N LEU A 293 -10.63 22.63 -5.84
CA LEU A 293 -11.21 21.53 -5.07
C LEU A 293 -12.59 21.22 -5.63
N ASP A 294 -12.86 19.95 -5.89
CA ASP A 294 -14.20 19.51 -6.27
C ASP A 294 -15.22 19.93 -5.19
N PRO A 295 -16.30 20.65 -5.55
CA PRO A 295 -17.33 21.08 -4.60
C PRO A 295 -17.94 19.95 -3.78
N ALA A 296 -17.91 18.70 -4.28
CA ALA A 296 -18.37 17.51 -3.56
C ALA A 296 -17.57 17.22 -2.27
N PHE A 297 -16.36 17.79 -2.15
CA PHE A 297 -15.45 17.58 -1.02
C PHE A 297 -15.21 18.83 -0.17
N ALA A 298 -15.92 19.93 -0.45
CA ALA A 298 -15.73 21.20 0.23
C ALA A 298 -16.04 21.15 1.76
N ASP A 299 -16.77 20.12 2.20
CA ASP A 299 -17.09 19.87 3.61
C ASP A 299 -16.05 19.03 4.36
N MET A 300 -14.99 18.58 3.69
CA MET A 300 -14.00 17.65 4.24
C MET A 300 -12.64 18.34 4.51
N PRO A 301 -11.91 17.93 5.56
CA PRO A 301 -10.63 18.54 5.96
C PRO A 301 -9.45 18.05 5.11
N ILE A 302 -9.55 18.21 3.78
CA ILE A 302 -8.47 17.90 2.83
C ILE A 302 -7.38 18.96 2.95
N LEU A 303 -6.15 18.55 3.28
CA LEU A 303 -5.04 19.48 3.48
C LEU A 303 -4.53 20.03 2.16
N ARG A 304 -4.63 21.34 1.97
CA ARG A 304 -4.08 22.07 0.81
C ARG A 304 -2.63 22.53 1.01
N GLU A 305 -2.19 22.56 2.27
CA GLU A 305 -0.86 22.96 2.68
C GLU A 305 -0.29 21.96 3.69
N ARG A 306 1.04 21.85 3.74
CA ARG A 306 1.72 21.01 4.73
C ARG A 306 1.41 21.53 6.12
N ARG A 307 1.09 20.63 7.05
CA ARG A 307 0.89 20.96 8.47
C ARG A 307 2.08 20.51 9.28
N ASP A 308 2.86 21.46 9.80
CA ASP A 308 3.99 21.19 10.68
C ASP A 308 3.56 21.11 12.16
N GLY A 309 4.37 20.44 13.00
CA GLY A 309 4.12 20.30 14.44
C GLY A 309 2.91 19.42 14.78
N ALA A 310 2.50 18.55 13.85
CA ALA A 310 1.39 17.63 14.04
C ALA A 310 1.76 16.54 15.06
N LYS A 311 0.91 16.34 16.08
CA LYS A 311 1.03 15.23 17.03
C LYS A 311 0.16 14.09 16.55
N LEU A 312 0.77 13.12 15.87
CA LEU A 312 0.08 11.98 15.29
C LEU A 312 0.23 10.78 16.24
N GLY A 313 -0.86 10.42 16.93
CA GLY A 313 -0.97 9.24 17.77
C GLY A 313 -1.48 8.02 16.99
N HIS A 314 -2.55 8.20 16.20
CA HIS A 314 -3.09 7.15 15.33
C HIS A 314 -3.27 7.65 13.90
N VAL A 315 -2.74 6.90 12.94
CA VAL A 315 -2.86 7.17 11.51
C VAL A 315 -3.58 6.02 10.84
N LEU A 316 -4.61 6.33 10.05
CA LEU A 316 -5.36 5.35 9.28
C LEU A 316 -4.91 5.40 7.81
N SER A 317 -4.66 4.25 7.21
CA SER A 317 -4.25 4.14 5.79
C SER A 317 -5.17 3.18 5.04
N ASN A 318 -5.84 3.69 4.01
CA ASN A 318 -6.76 2.93 3.18
C ASN A 318 -6.09 2.42 1.89
N SER A 319 -6.49 1.24 1.45
CA SER A 319 -6.20 0.74 0.10
C SER A 319 -7.35 -0.14 -0.38
N PHE A 320 -8.00 0.30 -1.46
CA PHE A 320 -9.15 -0.38 -2.05
C PHE A 320 -8.80 -0.77 -3.49
N GLY A 321 -9.09 -2.00 -3.88
CA GLY A 321 -8.65 -2.58 -5.16
C GLY A 321 -9.80 -3.11 -5.99
N PHE A 322 -9.53 -3.28 -7.29
CA PHE A 322 -10.43 -3.98 -8.21
C PHE A 322 -10.88 -5.33 -7.67
N GLY A 323 -12.08 -5.75 -8.04
CA GLY A 323 -12.81 -6.86 -7.45
C GLY A 323 -13.47 -6.51 -6.12
N GLY A 324 -13.51 -5.22 -5.75
CA GLY A 324 -14.09 -4.75 -4.51
C GLY A 324 -13.40 -5.32 -3.28
N THR A 325 -12.07 -5.35 -3.27
CA THR A 325 -11.25 -5.83 -2.14
C THR A 325 -10.70 -4.65 -1.36
N ASN A 326 -10.95 -4.62 -0.04
CA ASN A 326 -10.63 -3.46 0.78
C ASN A 326 -9.71 -3.85 1.93
N ALA A 327 -8.66 -3.06 2.17
CA ALA A 327 -7.81 -3.19 3.33
C ALA A 327 -7.51 -1.83 3.98
N THR A 328 -7.72 -1.75 5.29
CA THR A 328 -7.41 -0.58 6.12
C THR A 328 -6.43 -0.98 7.20
N LEU A 329 -5.37 -0.20 7.39
CA LEU A 329 -4.44 -0.33 8.51
C LEU A 329 -4.56 0.87 9.44
N VAL A 330 -4.46 0.63 10.74
CA VAL A 330 -4.24 1.69 11.73
C VAL A 330 -2.85 1.53 12.33
N LEU A 331 -2.06 2.58 12.20
CA LEU A 331 -0.70 2.70 12.70
C LEU A 331 -0.72 3.59 13.94
N LYS A 332 -0.14 3.11 15.03
CA LYS A 332 -0.11 3.82 16.30
C LYS A 332 1.33 4.23 16.66
N ASN A 333 1.49 5.43 17.18
CA ASN A 333 2.74 5.84 17.83
C ASN A 333 2.89 5.11 19.16
N VAL A 334 4.06 4.51 19.42
CA VAL A 334 4.32 3.71 20.63
C VAL A 334 4.11 4.52 21.92
N ASP A 335 4.37 5.83 21.85
CA ASP A 335 4.27 6.75 22.99
C ASP A 335 2.88 7.42 23.12
N ALA A 336 1.89 7.04 22.29
CA ALA A 336 0.54 7.60 22.28
C ALA A 336 -0.47 6.86 23.18
#